data_AF-A0A0W1R8W8-F1
#
_entry.id   AF-A0A0W1R8W8-F1
#
_cell.length_a   1.000
_cell.length_b   1.000
_cell.length_c   1.000
_cell.angle_alpha   90.00
_cell.angle_beta   90.00
_cell.angle_gamma   90.00
#
_symmetry.space_group_name_H-M   'P 1'
#
loop_
_entity.id
_entity.type
_entity.pdbx_description
1 polymer ?
#
loop_
_entity_poly.entity_id
_entity_poly.type
_entity_poly.pdbx_seq_one_letter_code
_entity_poly.pdbx_strand_id
1 'polypeptide(L)'
;MKSLEHAAVGAVVSAVAVAFLPEFSFLEQVGLWVYGLLLSVFVDLDHFVIARLKVGDWHHLTDALSDLRVAFVDQELVFPDVSITVERLLTHLLIGGVLVGGLAFVSVPVAVFTAIVLYVHVVCDTLRASGVA
;
A
#
# COMPACT_ATOMS: atom_id res chain seq x y z
N MET A 1 -0.68 -5.31 7.85
CA MET A 1 0.46 -5.25 8.78
C MET A 1 0.54 -3.83 9.35
N LYS A 2 1.57 -3.44 10.09
CA LYS A 2 1.78 -2.01 10.44
C LYS A 2 2.44 -1.26 9.27
N SER A 3 2.20 0.04 9.14
CA SER A 3 2.77 0.85 8.04
C SER A 3 4.30 0.77 7.94
N LEU A 4 5.02 0.70 9.07
CA LEU A 4 6.48 0.54 9.06
C LEU A 4 6.93 -0.81 8.48
N GLU A 5 6.15 -1.86 8.71
CA GLU A 5 6.44 -3.19 8.17
C GLU A 5 6.19 -3.21 6.66
N HIS A 6 5.10 -2.57 6.20
CA HIS A 6 4.84 -2.36 4.77
C HIS A 6 5.90 -1.49 4.10
N ALA A 7 6.41 -0.45 4.78
CA ALA A 7 7.52 0.36 4.29
C ALA A 7 8.81 -0.47 4.13
N ALA A 8 9.14 -1.28 5.13
CA ALA A 8 10.33 -2.12 5.10
C ALA A 8 10.25 -3.19 4.00
N VAL A 9 9.14 -3.92 3.92
CA VAL A 9 8.91 -4.92 2.87
C VAL A 9 8.89 -4.26 1.50
N GLY A 10 8.17 -3.14 1.35
CA GLY A 10 8.09 -2.38 0.11
C GLY A 10 9.45 -1.88 -0.37
N ALA A 11 10.30 -1.37 0.54
CA ALA A 11 11.65 -0.95 0.22
C ALA A 11 12.51 -2.10 -0.32
N VAL A 12 12.44 -3.28 0.31
CA VAL A 12 13.19 -4.48 -0.12
C VAL A 12 12.67 -4.98 -1.47
N VAL A 13 11.36 -5.17 -1.60
CA VAL A 13 10.72 -5.65 -2.83
C VAL A 13 11.00 -4.71 -3.99
N SER A 14 10.89 -3.40 -3.76
CA SER A 14 11.16 -2.39 -4.79
C SER A 14 12.62 -2.42 -5.22
N ALA A 15 13.56 -2.56 -4.28
CA ALA A 15 14.99 -2.61 -4.62
C ALA A 15 15.33 -3.84 -5.47
N VAL A 16 14.76 -4.99 -5.09
CA VAL A 16 14.92 -6.24 -5.85
C VAL A 16 14.28 -6.11 -7.23
N ALA A 17 13.03 -5.64 -7.32
CA ALA A 17 12.32 -5.53 -8.59
C ALA A 17 13.00 -4.55 -9.57
N VAL A 18 13.48 -3.40 -9.08
CA VAL A 18 14.22 -2.43 -9.89
C VAL A 18 15.53 -3.01 -10.44
N ALA A 19 16.22 -3.87 -9.67
CA ALA A 19 17.46 -4.51 -10.14
C ALA A 19 17.27 -5.40 -11.38
N PHE A 20 16.04 -5.80 -11.70
CA PHE A 20 15.69 -6.57 -12.89
C PHE A 20 15.16 -5.72 -14.05
N LEU A 21 15.23 -4.38 -13.97
CA LEU A 21 14.78 -3.47 -15.03
C LEU A 21 15.98 -2.69 -15.63
N PRO A 22 16.86 -3.35 -16.40
CA PRO A 22 18.09 -2.76 -16.92
C PRO A 22 17.85 -1.63 -17.94
N GLU A 23 16.63 -1.49 -18.46
CA GLU A 23 16.25 -0.45 -19.41
C GLU A 23 16.20 0.95 -18.79
N PHE A 24 16.09 1.07 -17.47
CA PHE A 24 16.05 2.36 -16.77
C PHE A 24 17.44 2.81 -16.34
N SER A 25 17.70 4.12 -16.47
CA SER A 25 18.87 4.77 -15.90
C SER A 25 18.87 4.69 -14.37
N PHE A 26 20.03 4.90 -13.74
CA PHE A 26 20.14 4.87 -12.27
C PHE A 26 19.17 5.84 -11.57
N LEU A 27 18.96 7.05 -12.13
CA LEU A 27 18.01 8.00 -11.54
C LEU A 27 16.57 7.53 -11.64
N GLU A 28 16.18 6.92 -12.77
CA GLU A 28 14.85 6.33 -12.95
C GLU A 28 14.64 5.13 -12.02
N GLN A 29 15.68 4.30 -11.84
CA GLN A 29 15.69 3.19 -10.88
C GLN A 29 15.48 3.67 -9.44
N VAL A 30 16.19 4.72 -9.01
CA VAL A 30 15.97 5.36 -7.71
C VAL A 30 14.54 5.91 -7.61
N GLY A 31 14.04 6.54 -8.68
CA GLY A 31 12.67 7.04 -8.75
C GLY A 31 11.63 5.93 -8.58
N LEU A 32 11.80 4.79 -9.25
CA LEU A 32 10.94 3.61 -9.12
C LEU A 32 11.00 3.01 -7.72
N TRP A 33 12.20 2.96 -7.12
CA TRP A 33 12.36 2.48 -5.75
C TRP A 33 11.60 3.36 -4.75
N VAL A 34 11.76 4.69 -4.84
CA VAL A 34 11.02 5.64 -4.00
C VAL A 34 9.52 5.49 -4.24
N TYR A 35 9.09 5.41 -5.49
CA TYR A 35 7.69 5.20 -5.84
C TYR A 35 7.12 3.92 -5.22
N GLY A 36 7.81 2.79 -5.33
CA GLY A 36 7.36 1.51 -4.77
C GLY A 36 7.30 1.51 -3.25
N LEU A 37 8.25 2.16 -2.58
CA LEU A 37 8.22 2.38 -1.12
C LEU A 37 7.00 3.23 -0.71
N LEU A 38 6.75 4.33 -1.41
CA LEU A 38 5.60 5.19 -1.11
C LEU A 38 4.29 4.46 -1.40
N LEU A 39 4.21 3.71 -2.49
CA LEU A 39 3.04 2.94 -2.87
C LEU A 39 2.70 1.88 -1.81
N SER A 40 3.69 1.17 -1.26
CA SER A 40 3.46 0.15 -0.24
C SER A 40 2.92 0.71 1.08
N VAL A 41 3.11 2.01 1.34
CA VAL A 41 2.57 2.66 2.54
C VAL A 41 1.24 3.33 2.25
N PHE A 42 1.13 4.05 1.13
CA PHE A 42 -0.02 4.91 0.86
C PHE A 42 -1.19 4.21 0.19
N VAL A 43 -1.03 2.98 -0.27
CA VAL A 43 -2.18 2.18 -0.73
C VAL A 43 -3.22 2.00 0.40
N ASP A 44 -2.77 1.92 1.66
CA ASP A 44 -3.62 1.80 2.87
C ASP A 44 -4.46 3.05 3.18
N LEU A 45 -4.24 4.16 2.46
CA LEU A 45 -5.08 5.35 2.63
C LEU A 45 -6.53 5.10 2.19
N ASP A 46 -6.78 4.06 1.40
CA ASP A 46 -8.12 3.62 1.03
C ASP A 46 -8.97 3.24 2.25
N HIS A 47 -8.37 2.78 3.35
CA HIS A 47 -9.08 2.47 4.60
C HIS A 47 -9.81 3.67 5.17
N PHE A 48 -9.24 4.87 5.09
CA PHE A 48 -9.89 6.08 5.56
C PHE A 48 -11.14 6.39 4.74
N VAL A 49 -11.14 6.05 3.44
CA VAL A 49 -12.34 6.18 2.59
C VAL A 49 -13.39 5.16 3.01
N ILE A 50 -13.00 3.91 3.27
CA ILE A 50 -13.95 2.88 3.75
C ILE A 50 -14.53 3.29 5.12
N ALA A 51 -13.69 3.74 6.04
CA ALA A 51 -14.09 4.19 7.37
C ALA A 51 -15.06 5.38 7.25
N ARG A 52 -14.78 6.34 6.37
CA ARG A 52 -15.69 7.46 6.07
C ARG A 52 -17.06 6.98 5.58
N LEU A 53 -17.09 5.98 4.72
CA LEU A 53 -18.32 5.41 4.19
C LEU A 53 -19.13 4.68 5.25
N LYS A 54 -18.47 4.05 6.23
CA LYS A 54 -19.13 3.31 7.33
C LYS A 54 -19.60 4.21 8.47
N VAL A 55 -18.78 5.19 8.89
CA VAL A 55 -19.02 6.02 10.08
C VAL A 55 -19.77 7.31 9.75
N GLY A 56 -19.60 7.85 8.53
CA GLY A 56 -20.31 9.06 8.13
C GLY A 56 -19.53 10.37 8.31
N ASP A 57 -18.29 10.32 8.80
CA ASP A 57 -17.38 11.46 8.90
C ASP A 57 -15.90 11.08 8.74
N TRP A 58 -14.99 12.05 8.84
CA TRP A 58 -13.54 11.88 8.61
C TRP A 58 -12.73 11.85 9.91
N HIS A 59 -13.34 11.63 11.08
CA HIS A 59 -12.62 11.78 12.35
C HIS A 59 -11.40 10.85 12.42
N HIS A 60 -11.51 9.61 11.93
CA HIS A 60 -10.37 8.67 11.86
C HIS A 60 -9.17 9.23 11.08
N LEU A 61 -9.42 9.94 9.98
CA LEU A 61 -8.36 10.58 9.20
C LEU A 61 -7.78 11.79 9.92
N THR A 62 -8.62 12.65 10.49
CA THR A 62 -8.14 13.84 11.22
C THR A 62 -7.37 13.46 12.49
N ASP A 63 -7.77 12.39 13.17
CA ASP A 63 -7.10 11.86 14.36
C ASP A 63 -5.74 11.29 13.98
N ALA A 64 -5.66 10.48 12.92
CA ALA A 64 -4.40 9.95 12.39
C ALA A 64 -3.45 11.06 11.92
N LEU A 65 -3.96 12.13 11.30
CA LEU A 65 -3.14 13.27 10.90
C LEU A 65 -2.67 14.12 12.09
N SER A 66 -3.40 14.09 13.21
CA SER A 66 -3.04 14.82 14.43
C SER A 66 -1.98 14.10 15.27
N ASP A 67 -1.87 12.78 15.13
CA ASP A 67 -0.82 11.97 15.77
C ASP A 67 -0.19 10.97 14.78
N LEU A 68 0.96 11.35 14.24
CA LEU A 68 1.73 10.53 13.29
C LEU A 68 2.17 9.18 13.89
N ARG A 69 2.30 9.07 15.21
CA ARG A 69 2.62 7.79 15.85
C ARG A 69 1.44 6.84 15.72
N VAL A 70 0.23 7.32 15.95
CA VAL A 70 -1.00 6.53 15.76
C VAL A 70 -1.16 6.14 14.29
N ALA A 71 -0.87 7.04 13.36
CA ALA A 71 -0.96 6.76 11.93
C ALA A 71 -0.02 5.65 11.43
N PHE A 72 1.23 5.60 11.93
CA PHE A 72 2.27 4.72 11.36
C PHE A 72 2.70 3.55 12.27
N VAL A 73 2.52 3.66 13.59
CA VAL A 73 3.01 2.67 14.57
C VAL A 73 1.86 1.90 15.22
N ASP A 74 0.79 2.60 15.59
CA ASP A 74 -0.32 2.05 16.34
C ASP A 74 -1.62 2.03 15.50
N GLN A 75 -1.51 1.56 14.24
CA GLN A 75 -2.61 1.52 13.26
C GLN A 75 -3.86 0.76 13.76
N GLU A 76 -3.71 -0.19 14.69
CA GLU A 76 -4.84 -0.91 15.30
C GLU A 76 -5.75 0.03 16.12
N LEU A 77 -5.22 1.17 16.58
CA LEU A 77 -5.98 2.22 17.28
C LEU A 77 -6.65 3.22 16.33
N VAL A 78 -6.35 3.18 15.03
CA VAL A 78 -6.93 4.11 14.05
C VAL A 78 -8.38 3.75 13.76
N PHE A 79 -8.73 2.46 13.75
CA PHE A 79 -10.07 1.97 13.43
C PHE A 79 -10.64 1.04 14.53
N PRO A 80 -10.75 1.50 15.79
CA PRO A 80 -11.13 0.64 16.91
C PRO A 80 -12.56 0.11 16.79
N ASP A 81 -13.43 0.86 16.12
CA ASP A 81 -14.88 0.60 16.09
C ASP A 81 -15.37 0.06 14.73
N VAL A 82 -14.46 -0.23 13.79
CA VAL A 82 -14.84 -0.59 12.42
C VAL A 82 -14.08 -1.84 11.94
N SER A 83 -14.81 -2.92 11.71
CA SER A 83 -14.26 -4.08 11.01
C SER A 83 -14.33 -3.86 9.49
N ILE A 84 -13.16 -3.87 8.84
CA ILE A 84 -13.00 -3.63 7.39
C ILE A 84 -12.07 -4.64 6.71
N THR A 85 -11.86 -5.82 7.29
CA THR A 85 -10.81 -6.74 6.83
C THR A 85 -10.99 -7.22 5.38
N VAL A 86 -12.22 -7.58 5.00
CA VAL A 86 -12.50 -8.04 3.63
C VAL A 86 -12.57 -6.86 2.66
N GLU A 87 -13.21 -5.76 3.10
CA GLU A 87 -13.34 -4.56 2.30
C GLU A 87 -11.97 -3.96 1.94
N ARG A 88 -11.02 -3.96 2.89
CA ARG A 88 -9.63 -3.55 2.66
C ARG A 88 -8.98 -4.35 1.53
N LEU A 89 -9.02 -5.67 1.61
CA LEU A 89 -8.40 -6.52 0.58
C LEU A 89 -9.05 -6.29 -0.78
N LEU A 90 -10.37 -6.09 -0.79
CA LEU A 90 -11.09 -5.79 -2.02
C LEU A 90 -10.69 -4.42 -2.59
N THR A 91 -10.60 -3.37 -1.78
CA THR A 91 -10.21 -2.04 -2.26
C THR A 91 -8.78 -2.02 -2.77
N HIS A 92 -7.85 -2.71 -2.10
CA HIS A 92 -6.49 -2.89 -2.59
C HIS A 92 -6.45 -3.55 -3.98
N LEU A 93 -7.25 -4.61 -4.18
CA LEU A 93 -7.34 -5.29 -5.47
C LEU A 93 -7.95 -4.41 -6.56
N LEU A 94 -9.00 -3.65 -6.24
CA LEU A 94 -9.68 -2.79 -7.20
C LEU A 94 -8.81 -1.59 -7.59
N ILE A 95 -8.29 -0.85 -6.60
CA ILE A 95 -7.41 0.30 -6.82
C ILE A 95 -6.13 -0.16 -7.52
N GLY A 96 -5.54 -1.26 -7.05
CA GLY A 96 -4.35 -1.85 -7.63
C GLY A 96 -4.56 -2.30 -9.07
N GLY A 97 -5.67 -2.97 -9.37
CA GLY A 97 -6.02 -3.40 -10.72
C GLY A 97 -6.20 -2.22 -11.69
N VAL A 98 -6.89 -1.16 -11.24
CA VAL A 98 -7.05 0.07 -12.04
C VAL A 98 -5.70 0.76 -12.28
N LEU A 99 -4.88 0.90 -11.24
CA LEU A 99 -3.55 1.53 -11.34
C LEU A 99 -2.63 0.75 -12.29
N VAL A 100 -2.52 -0.57 -12.11
CA VAL A 100 -1.70 -1.43 -12.97
C VAL A 100 -2.21 -1.44 -14.40
N GLY A 101 -3.53 -1.57 -14.60
CA GLY A 101 -4.15 -1.52 -15.92
C GLY A 101 -3.89 -0.19 -16.62
N GLY A 102 -4.04 0.92 -15.90
CA GLY A 102 -3.73 2.26 -16.41
C GLY A 102 -2.27 2.43 -16.80
N LEU A 103 -1.35 1.97 -15.95
CA LEU A 103 0.09 2.02 -16.22
C LEU A 103 0.49 1.14 -17.41
N ALA A 104 -0.20 0.02 -17.65
CA ALA A 104 0.11 -0.85 -18.78
C ALA A 104 -0.07 -0.16 -20.15
N PHE A 105 -0.92 0.86 -20.23
CA PHE A 105 -1.07 1.70 -21.43
C PHE A 105 0.06 2.72 -21.61
N VAL A 106 0.83 3.02 -20.56
CA VAL A 106 1.91 4.02 -20.57
C VAL A 106 3.28 3.34 -20.62
N SER A 107 3.50 2.34 -19.78
CA SER A 107 4.76 1.60 -19.66
C SER A 107 4.51 0.23 -19.01
N VAL A 108 4.62 -0.82 -19.81
CA VAL A 108 4.50 -2.20 -19.33
C VAL A 108 5.50 -2.53 -18.22
N PRO A 109 6.79 -2.15 -18.29
CA PRO A 109 7.73 -2.38 -17.20
C PRO A 109 7.29 -1.74 -15.87
N VAL A 110 6.80 -0.50 -15.91
CA VAL A 110 6.32 0.21 -14.71
C VAL A 110 5.03 -0.43 -14.17
N ALA A 111 4.15 -0.91 -15.07
CA ALA A 111 2.96 -1.66 -14.67
C ALA A 111 3.30 -2.97 -13.97
N VAL A 112 4.25 -3.73 -14.50
CA VAL A 112 4.75 -4.98 -13.90
C VAL A 112 5.41 -4.70 -12.55
N PHE A 113 6.29 -3.70 -12.47
CA PHE A 113 6.89 -3.26 -11.21
C PHE A 113 5.82 -2.93 -10.15
N THR A 114 4.83 -2.13 -10.53
CA THR A 114 3.71 -1.75 -9.67
C THR A 114 2.91 -2.95 -9.21
N ALA A 115 2.63 -3.89 -10.13
CA ALA A 115 1.91 -5.12 -9.82
C ALA A 115 2.65 -5.99 -8.81
N ILE A 116 3.98 -6.11 -8.91
CA ILE A 116 4.80 -6.86 -7.95
C ILE A 116 4.71 -6.25 -6.55
N VAL A 117 4.89 -4.92 -6.44
CA VAL A 117 4.84 -4.22 -5.14
C VAL A 117 3.46 -4.40 -4.48
N LEU A 118 2.38 -4.18 -5.24
CA LEU A 118 1.01 -4.34 -4.74
C LEU A 118 0.67 -5.79 -4.41
N TYR A 119 1.14 -6.74 -5.21
CA TYR A 119 0.93 -8.17 -4.94
C TYR A 119 1.55 -8.56 -3.59
N VAL A 120 2.80 -8.17 -3.35
CA VAL A 120 3.46 -8.46 -2.06
C VAL A 120 2.73 -7.79 -0.91
N HIS A 121 2.27 -6.54 -1.08
CA HIS A 121 1.48 -5.84 -0.08
C HIS A 121 0.20 -6.61 0.30
N VAL A 122 -0.58 -7.04 -0.70
CA VAL A 122 -1.81 -7.83 -0.48
C VAL A 122 -1.52 -9.19 0.14
N VAL A 123 -0.41 -9.86 -0.23
CA VAL A 123 0.02 -11.13 0.38
C VAL A 123 0.35 -10.92 1.85
N CYS A 124 1.14 -9.89 2.18
CA CYS A 124 1.46 -9.50 3.54
C CYS A 124 0.18 -9.30 4.38
N ASP A 125 -0.80 -8.61 3.83
CA ASP A 125 -2.07 -8.37 4.50
C ASP A 125 -2.94 -9.62 4.65
N THR A 126 -2.89 -10.53 3.68
CA THR A 126 -3.58 -11.82 3.73
C THR A 126 -2.95 -12.75 4.76
N LEU A 127 -1.62 -12.78 4.86
CA LEU A 127 -0.89 -13.54 5.88
C LEU A 127 -1.25 -13.06 7.29
N ARG A 128 -1.35 -11.74 7.48
CA ARG A 128 -1.80 -11.14 8.74
C ARG A 128 -3.25 -11.50 9.05
N ALA A 129 -4.14 -11.37 8.07
CA ALA A 129 -5.56 -11.70 8.23
C ALA A 129 -5.82 -13.19 8.53
N SER A 130 -4.94 -14.08 8.07
CA SER A 130 -5.03 -15.52 8.33
C SER A 130 -4.38 -15.97 9.64
N GLY A 131 -3.73 -15.06 10.39
CA GLY A 131 -3.06 -15.38 11.66
C GLY A 131 -1.74 -16.14 11.49
N VAL A 132 -1.20 -16.20 10.27
CA VAL A 132 0.10 -16.82 9.95
C VAL A 132 1.26 -15.88 10.31
N ALA A 133 1.02 -14.57 10.34
CA ALA A 133 1.99 -13.52 10.67
C ALA A 133 1.38 -12.42 11.56
#